data_AF-A0A534XQN4-F1
#
_entry.id   AF-A0A534XQN4-F1
#
_cell.length_a   1.000
_cell.length_b   1.000
_cell.length_c   1.000
_cell.angle_alpha   90.00
_cell.angle_beta   90.00
_cell.angle_gamma   90.00
#
_symmetry.space_group_name_H-M   'P 1'
#
loop_
_entity.id
_entity.type
_entity.pdbx_description
1 polymer ?
#
loop_
_entity_poly.entity_id
_entity_poly.type
_entity_poly.pdbx_seq_one_letter_code
_entity_poly.pdbx_strand_id
1 'polypeptide(L)'
;MRKIVLAALLCAACSRARTERGGFDALAVVPVAKAPLLRSPLLRTGVRQHQDERMGLPTFLQAAPRQAGPNLRPADAAREHLAAFAPLYGMTSDQAMAADLRELHDTSRGALIARFGQSIGGVPIFRDELRVVMDRQQRVVALSGYLAREAGRVGAPAFARSARESVVSGLAELGASSRMDDLGPREGGYFAYALDGGAARAKRVYFHLPGRLEPAWYVEVTLDRRSSAGAAAHSFVFSATDGRLLFDHDLVARDSFTYRVWADPGPLHQPFPGPQGRGGSPHPTGIPDGFQAPLNVAPTDIALQNAFSTTSPRAATDPWLPAGATETVGNNADAYVDLVAPDGFSAGDFRASVTAPGAFKHTYDVTLQPDANTEQRMGSLQQLFYDVNFFHDWYYESGFDEASGNAQQDNFGRGGLGGDSLRAEGQDFSGRDNSNMSTPADGAPARMQMFIFNANPLLIVEVTAPADIKGNHDAGPAQFGPQSFDVPVGAADAPLVASVPADGCSALTNAADSSGKIALIDRGTCTFASKVRAAQTAGAIGVVIANNIPGIATMGGTDPTITIPSLLVSLADGNAFHQKLAGGTPVTVRLQRTTGVDRDGTIDNQIV
;
A
#
# COMPACT_ATOMS: atom_id res chain seq x y z
N MET A 1 26.45 -51.98 -28.13
CA MET A 1 27.06 -50.79 -27.49
C MET A 1 26.40 -49.46 -27.92
N ARG A 2 25.06 -49.30 -27.81
CA ARG A 2 24.37 -48.03 -28.13
C ARG A 2 23.15 -47.70 -27.25
N LYS A 3 22.98 -48.34 -26.08
CA LYS A 3 21.85 -48.09 -25.16
C LYS A 3 22.23 -47.63 -23.74
N ILE A 4 23.52 -47.46 -23.44
CA ILE A 4 24.00 -47.08 -22.09
C ILE A 4 24.38 -45.59 -21.98
N VAL A 5 24.53 -44.87 -23.10
CA VAL A 5 24.98 -43.46 -23.07
C VAL A 5 23.82 -42.46 -22.91
N LEU A 6 22.57 -42.84 -23.19
CA LEU A 6 21.44 -41.89 -23.13
C LEU A 6 20.86 -41.70 -21.71
N ALA A 7 21.07 -42.64 -20.79
CA ALA A 7 20.61 -42.50 -19.39
C ALA A 7 21.56 -41.66 -18.53
N ALA A 8 22.85 -41.60 -18.87
CA ALA A 8 23.84 -40.77 -18.16
C ALA A 8 23.77 -39.28 -18.53
N LEU A 9 23.25 -38.94 -19.72
CA LEU A 9 23.09 -37.54 -20.15
C LEU A 9 21.83 -36.85 -19.62
N LEU A 10 20.82 -37.58 -19.15
CA LEU A 10 19.67 -36.96 -18.47
C LEU A 10 19.93 -36.63 -16.99
N CYS A 11 20.97 -37.19 -16.37
CA CYS A 11 21.30 -36.93 -14.96
C CYS A 11 22.23 -35.70 -14.76
N ALA A 12 22.92 -35.26 -15.81
CA ALA A 12 23.87 -34.13 -15.76
C ALA A 12 23.27 -32.79 -16.21
N ALA A 13 22.05 -32.78 -16.76
CA ALA A 13 21.39 -31.57 -17.25
C ALA A 13 20.46 -30.88 -16.23
N CYS A 14 20.33 -31.42 -15.01
CA CYS A 14 19.51 -30.80 -13.95
C CYS A 14 20.31 -29.89 -13.00
N SER A 15 21.65 -29.84 -13.11
CA SER A 15 22.52 -29.08 -12.21
C SER A 15 22.95 -27.70 -12.72
N ARG A 16 22.43 -27.23 -13.86
CA ARG A 16 22.74 -25.90 -14.42
C ARG A 16 21.52 -25.24 -15.08
N ALA A 17 20.55 -24.85 -14.25
CA ALA A 17 19.56 -23.79 -14.52
C ALA A 17 18.65 -23.61 -13.29
N ARG A 18 19.21 -23.09 -12.19
CA ARG A 18 18.42 -22.60 -11.04
C ARG A 18 19.05 -21.33 -10.48
N THR A 19 19.14 -20.33 -11.32
CA THR A 19 19.04 -18.94 -10.90
C THR A 19 17.59 -18.56 -11.24
N GLU A 20 16.80 -18.13 -10.25
CA GLU A 20 15.37 -17.74 -10.32
C GLU A 20 14.28 -18.79 -10.01
N ARG A 21 14.45 -19.74 -9.08
CA ARG A 21 13.32 -20.61 -8.65
C ARG A 21 13.12 -20.62 -7.14
N GLY A 22 11.86 -20.45 -6.71
CA GLY A 22 11.40 -20.67 -5.34
C GLY A 22 11.83 -22.03 -4.79
N GLY A 23 11.85 -22.12 -3.46
CA GLY A 23 12.45 -23.20 -2.67
C GLY A 23 12.15 -24.63 -3.13
N PHE A 24 13.02 -25.56 -2.74
CA PHE A 24 12.90 -26.99 -3.06
C PHE A 24 12.42 -27.80 -1.85
N ASP A 25 11.53 -28.77 -2.07
CA ASP A 25 11.09 -29.73 -1.05
C ASP A 25 10.96 -31.14 -1.66
N ALA A 26 11.73 -32.10 -1.13
CA ALA A 26 11.74 -33.47 -1.61
C ALA A 26 10.41 -34.20 -1.36
N LEU A 27 9.59 -33.79 -0.39
CA LEU A 27 8.24 -34.32 -0.19
C LEU A 27 7.31 -33.85 -1.32
N ALA A 28 7.42 -32.60 -1.77
CA ALA A 28 6.53 -32.02 -2.77
C ALA A 28 6.60 -32.71 -4.14
N VAL A 29 7.75 -33.31 -4.47
CA VAL A 29 7.98 -34.02 -5.74
C VAL A 29 7.63 -35.52 -5.68
N VAL A 30 7.19 -36.04 -4.53
CA VAL A 30 6.70 -37.42 -4.43
C VAL A 30 5.35 -37.54 -5.16
N PRO A 31 5.14 -38.57 -6.00
CA PRO A 31 3.86 -38.79 -6.66
C PRO A 31 2.71 -38.92 -5.65
N VAL A 32 1.60 -38.28 -5.97
CA VAL A 32 0.37 -38.33 -5.20
C VAL A 32 -0.28 -39.71 -5.36
N ALA A 33 -0.76 -40.28 -4.25
CA ALA A 33 -1.64 -41.45 -4.26
C ALA A 33 -3.02 -41.06 -3.74
N LYS A 34 -4.08 -41.71 -4.23
CA LYS A 34 -5.44 -41.47 -3.69
C LYS A 34 -5.50 -42.01 -2.26
N ALA A 35 -5.67 -41.10 -1.29
CA ALA A 35 -5.93 -41.48 0.09
C ALA A 35 -7.42 -41.79 0.29
N PRO A 36 -7.77 -42.85 1.04
CA PRO A 36 -9.16 -43.16 1.34
C PRO A 36 -9.79 -42.10 2.25
N LEU A 37 -11.11 -41.93 2.12
CA LEU A 37 -11.87 -41.07 3.04
C LEU A 37 -11.81 -41.64 4.46
N LEU A 38 -11.41 -40.80 5.41
CA LEU A 38 -11.42 -41.14 6.83
C LEU A 38 -12.87 -41.23 7.32
N ARG A 39 -13.20 -42.34 8.00
CA ARG A 39 -14.49 -42.56 8.67
C ARG A 39 -14.25 -42.97 10.11
N SER A 40 -14.78 -42.19 11.05
CA SER A 40 -14.69 -42.47 12.48
C SER A 40 -15.78 -41.73 13.24
N PRO A 41 -16.33 -42.31 14.33
CA PRO A 41 -17.29 -41.62 15.19
C PRO A 41 -16.69 -40.41 15.92
N LEU A 42 -15.36 -40.30 15.96
CA LEU A 42 -14.65 -39.14 16.52
C LEU A 42 -14.71 -37.91 15.61
N LEU A 43 -15.12 -38.06 14.36
CA LEU A 43 -15.15 -36.99 13.37
C LEU A 43 -16.55 -36.41 13.24
N ARG A 44 -16.63 -35.09 13.10
CA ARG A 44 -17.91 -34.41 12.86
C ARG A 44 -18.45 -34.78 11.47
N THR A 45 -19.70 -35.22 11.42
CA THR A 45 -20.39 -35.55 10.16
C THR A 45 -20.66 -34.30 9.33
N GLY A 46 -20.55 -34.43 7.99
CA GLY A 46 -20.85 -33.33 7.06
C GLY A 46 -19.73 -32.28 6.91
N VAL A 47 -18.59 -32.47 7.58
CA VAL A 47 -17.42 -31.58 7.47
C VAL A 47 -16.33 -32.26 6.65
N ARG A 48 -15.72 -31.53 5.69
CA ARG A 48 -14.59 -32.05 4.92
C ARG A 48 -13.36 -32.17 5.83
N GLN A 49 -12.72 -33.33 5.76
CA GLN A 49 -11.43 -33.60 6.42
C GLN A 49 -10.33 -33.41 5.37
N HIS A 50 -9.18 -32.86 5.78
CA HIS A 50 -8.06 -32.66 4.86
C HIS A 50 -6.99 -33.72 5.15
N GLN A 51 -6.36 -34.22 4.09
CA GLN A 51 -5.25 -35.16 4.17
C GLN A 51 -4.12 -34.67 3.27
N ASP A 52 -2.88 -34.95 3.66
CA ASP A 52 -1.76 -34.90 2.75
C ASP A 52 -1.81 -36.17 1.87
N GLU A 53 -2.02 -35.98 0.57
CA GLU A 53 -2.22 -37.10 -0.37
C GLU A 53 -0.92 -37.89 -0.65
N ARG A 54 0.24 -37.37 -0.27
CA ARG A 54 1.53 -38.04 -0.43
C ARG A 54 1.85 -38.91 0.78
N MET A 55 1.55 -38.41 1.97
CA MET A 55 1.73 -39.13 3.23
C MET A 55 0.58 -40.08 3.55
N GLY A 56 -0.61 -39.80 3.00
CA GLY A 56 -1.85 -40.47 3.37
C GLY A 56 -2.20 -40.24 4.85
N LEU A 57 -1.89 -39.04 5.37
CA LEU A 57 -2.12 -38.65 6.76
C LEU A 57 -3.09 -37.47 6.82
N PRO A 58 -3.97 -37.39 7.81
CA PRO A 58 -4.78 -36.21 8.04
C PRO A 58 -3.92 -34.97 8.29
N THR A 59 -4.29 -33.84 7.68
CA THR A 59 -3.70 -32.51 7.96
C THR A 59 -4.67 -31.61 8.71
N PHE A 60 -5.97 -31.90 8.63
CA PHE A 60 -6.99 -31.24 9.44
C PHE A 60 -8.15 -32.21 9.72
N LEU A 61 -8.50 -32.32 11.01
CA LEU A 61 -9.62 -33.10 11.49
C LEU A 61 -10.57 -32.23 12.33
N GLN A 62 -11.82 -32.10 11.91
CA GLN A 62 -12.85 -31.50 12.76
C GLN A 62 -13.41 -32.59 13.70
N ALA A 63 -13.24 -32.42 15.00
CA ALA A 63 -13.69 -33.38 15.99
C ALA A 63 -15.20 -33.29 16.24
N ALA A 64 -15.83 -34.44 16.48
CA ALA A 64 -17.11 -34.50 17.16
C ALA A 64 -16.91 -34.12 18.64
N PRO A 65 -17.93 -33.53 19.30
CA PRO A 65 -17.80 -33.11 20.70
C PRO A 65 -17.38 -34.29 21.59
N ARG A 66 -16.22 -34.15 22.24
CA ARG A 66 -15.70 -35.12 23.21
C ARG A 66 -15.02 -34.38 24.36
N GLN A 67 -15.43 -34.72 25.57
CA GLN A 67 -14.88 -34.22 26.83
C GLN A 67 -13.65 -35.06 27.21
N ALA A 68 -12.59 -34.43 27.70
CA ALA A 68 -11.47 -35.14 28.33
C ALA A 68 -11.87 -35.67 29.73
N GLY A 69 -11.05 -36.53 30.32
CA GLY A 69 -11.24 -37.00 31.70
C GLY A 69 -11.37 -35.85 32.71
N PRO A 70 -12.07 -36.08 33.84
CA PRO A 70 -12.28 -35.05 34.84
C PRO A 70 -10.96 -34.62 35.50
N ASN A 71 -10.86 -33.34 35.87
CA ASN A 71 -9.75 -32.75 36.61
C ASN A 71 -8.36 -32.83 35.94
N LEU A 72 -8.31 -33.01 34.61
CA LEU A 72 -7.05 -32.95 33.88
C LEU A 72 -6.57 -31.52 33.71
N ARG A 73 -5.24 -31.33 33.75
CA ARG A 73 -4.63 -30.09 33.29
C ARG A 73 -4.78 -30.03 31.76
N PRO A 74 -4.83 -28.83 31.14
CA PRO A 74 -5.00 -28.69 29.69
C PRO A 74 -4.00 -29.52 28.86
N ALA A 75 -2.74 -29.57 29.27
CA ALA A 75 -1.71 -30.39 28.62
C ALA A 75 -2.04 -31.90 28.64
N ASP A 76 -2.56 -32.40 29.76
CA ASP A 76 -2.91 -33.81 29.95
C ASP A 76 -4.19 -34.15 29.18
N ALA A 77 -5.18 -33.24 29.18
CA ALA A 77 -6.40 -33.36 28.38
C ALA A 77 -6.10 -33.38 26.88
N ALA A 78 -5.20 -32.51 26.41
CA ALA A 78 -4.77 -32.52 25.01
C ALA A 78 -4.06 -33.83 24.63
N ARG A 79 -3.24 -34.39 25.54
CA ARG A 79 -2.56 -35.68 25.33
C ARG A 79 -3.55 -36.83 25.28
N GLU A 80 -4.60 -36.81 26.11
CA GLU A 80 -5.68 -37.80 26.05
C GLU A 80 -6.41 -37.74 24.71
N HIS A 81 -6.76 -36.54 24.24
CA HIS A 81 -7.38 -36.37 22.92
C HIS A 81 -6.44 -36.83 21.81
N LEU A 82 -5.16 -36.49 21.85
CA LEU A 82 -4.18 -36.99 20.87
C LEU A 82 -4.15 -38.53 20.85
N ALA A 83 -4.10 -39.18 22.02
CA ALA A 83 -4.10 -40.63 22.14
C ALA A 83 -5.37 -41.28 21.58
N ALA A 84 -6.52 -40.61 21.70
CA ALA A 84 -7.79 -41.07 21.14
C ALA A 84 -7.85 -40.98 19.61
N PHE A 85 -7.24 -39.95 19.02
CA PHE A 85 -7.23 -39.74 17.58
C PHE A 85 -6.06 -40.45 16.88
N ALA A 86 -5.08 -40.98 17.63
CA ALA A 86 -3.89 -41.67 17.11
C ALA A 86 -4.16 -42.70 16.00
N PRO A 87 -5.20 -43.55 16.07
CA PRO A 87 -5.48 -44.53 15.00
C PRO A 87 -5.77 -43.88 13.64
N LEU A 88 -6.32 -42.66 13.60
CA LEU A 88 -6.57 -41.93 12.35
C LEU A 88 -5.30 -41.46 11.67
N TYR A 89 -4.21 -41.36 12.42
CA TYR A 89 -2.87 -41.05 11.94
C TYR A 89 -2.01 -42.31 11.74
N GLY A 90 -2.59 -43.50 11.92
CA GLY A 90 -1.84 -44.76 11.87
C GLY A 90 -0.85 -44.93 13.02
N MET A 91 -1.07 -44.23 14.14
CA MET A 91 -0.27 -44.30 15.35
C MET A 91 -0.97 -45.12 16.44
N THR A 92 -0.19 -45.74 17.31
CA THR A 92 -0.68 -46.32 18.56
C THR A 92 -0.90 -45.22 19.61
N SER A 93 -1.74 -45.49 20.62
CA SER A 93 -1.92 -44.57 21.74
C SER A 93 -0.62 -44.32 22.49
N ASP A 94 0.25 -45.32 22.64
CA ASP A 94 1.57 -45.16 23.27
C ASP A 94 2.47 -44.20 22.48
N GLN A 95 2.50 -44.30 21.15
CA GLN A 95 3.23 -43.36 20.30
C GLN A 95 2.70 -41.93 20.40
N ALA A 96 1.38 -41.77 20.52
CA ALA A 96 0.76 -40.48 20.76
C ALA A 96 1.08 -39.92 22.15
N MET A 97 1.08 -40.77 23.18
CA MET A 97 1.44 -40.37 24.54
C MET A 97 2.92 -40.02 24.67
N ALA A 98 3.79 -40.62 23.87
CA ALA A 98 5.22 -40.30 23.81
C ALA A 98 5.55 -39.01 23.02
N ALA A 99 4.56 -38.36 22.38
CA ALA A 99 4.80 -37.13 21.64
C ALA A 99 5.25 -35.99 22.58
N ASP A 100 6.23 -35.21 22.12
CA ASP A 100 6.79 -34.10 22.88
C ASP A 100 5.79 -32.93 22.89
N LEU A 101 5.29 -32.52 24.05
CA LEU A 101 4.53 -31.27 24.15
C LEU A 101 5.52 -30.10 24.03
N ARG A 102 5.45 -29.36 22.92
CA ARG A 102 6.35 -28.26 22.60
C ARG A 102 5.84 -26.93 23.14
N GLU A 103 4.53 -26.71 23.07
CA GLU A 103 3.90 -25.47 23.46
C GLU A 103 2.46 -25.75 23.91
N LEU A 104 1.98 -24.99 24.89
CA LEU A 104 0.57 -24.89 25.23
C LEU A 104 0.18 -23.42 25.16
N HIS A 105 -0.58 -23.05 24.14
CA HIS A 105 -1.15 -21.72 24.02
C HIS A 105 -2.40 -21.61 24.90
N ASP A 106 -2.33 -20.73 25.90
CA ASP A 106 -3.43 -20.38 26.79
C ASP A 106 -3.42 -18.89 27.13
N THR A 107 -4.29 -18.12 26.48
CA THR A 107 -4.44 -16.67 26.72
C THR A 107 -5.49 -16.33 27.78
N SER A 108 -5.94 -17.30 28.59
CA SER A 108 -7.09 -17.22 29.52
C SER A 108 -8.47 -16.93 28.87
N ARG A 109 -8.52 -16.58 27.57
CA ARG A 109 -9.73 -16.36 26.77
C ARG A 109 -9.64 -17.14 25.45
N GLY A 110 -10.74 -17.59 24.85
CA GLY A 110 -10.69 -18.31 23.56
C GLY A 110 -10.22 -19.78 23.64
N ALA A 111 -9.63 -20.32 22.57
CA ALA A 111 -9.26 -21.74 22.50
C ALA A 111 -7.96 -22.06 23.26
N LEU A 112 -7.84 -23.31 23.72
CA LEU A 112 -6.60 -23.91 24.21
C LEU A 112 -5.94 -24.66 23.05
N ILE A 113 -4.66 -24.42 22.75
CA ILE A 113 -3.97 -25.09 21.64
C ILE A 113 -2.70 -25.74 22.17
N ALA A 114 -2.68 -27.06 22.20
CA ALA A 114 -1.49 -27.83 22.56
C ALA A 114 -0.76 -28.28 21.29
N ARG A 115 0.54 -27.99 21.25
CA ARG A 115 1.42 -28.27 20.11
C ARG A 115 2.33 -29.46 20.43
N PHE A 116 2.21 -30.53 19.66
CA PHE A 116 3.01 -31.74 19.82
C PHE A 116 3.99 -31.89 18.67
N GLY A 117 5.22 -32.31 18.99
CA GLY A 117 6.22 -32.74 18.03
C GLY A 117 6.73 -34.14 18.36
N GLN A 118 7.70 -34.62 17.58
CA GLN A 118 8.37 -35.89 17.82
C GLN A 118 9.88 -35.78 17.75
N SER A 119 10.54 -36.60 18.56
CA SER A 119 11.98 -36.81 18.50
C SER A 119 12.31 -38.31 18.63
N ILE A 120 13.39 -38.73 18.00
CA ILE A 120 13.91 -40.11 18.04
C ILE A 120 15.33 -40.03 18.58
N GLY A 121 15.55 -40.58 19.78
CA GLY A 121 16.86 -40.49 20.44
C GLY A 121 17.32 -39.03 20.66
N GLY A 122 16.38 -38.12 20.92
CA GLY A 122 16.66 -36.68 21.08
C GLY A 122 16.81 -35.89 19.77
N VAL A 123 16.74 -36.55 18.61
CA VAL A 123 16.79 -35.88 17.30
C VAL A 123 15.38 -35.55 16.83
N PRO A 124 15.02 -34.27 16.58
CA PRO A 124 13.68 -33.89 16.16
C PRO A 124 13.36 -34.33 14.73
N ILE A 125 12.09 -34.61 14.45
CA ILE A 125 11.58 -34.75 13.08
C ILE A 125 11.28 -33.34 12.54
N PHE A 126 11.84 -33.02 11.38
CA PHE A 126 11.72 -31.71 10.75
C PHE A 126 10.28 -31.45 10.28
N ARG A 127 9.72 -30.28 10.64
CA ARG A 127 8.39 -29.75 10.27
C ARG A 127 7.15 -30.54 10.72
N ASP A 128 7.30 -31.78 11.15
CA ASP A 128 6.20 -32.56 11.70
C ASP A 128 5.73 -31.99 13.04
N GLU A 129 4.47 -31.59 13.08
CA GLU A 129 3.81 -31.04 14.25
C GLU A 129 2.31 -31.34 14.19
N LEU A 130 1.72 -31.65 15.35
CA LEU A 130 0.29 -31.84 15.49
C LEU A 130 -0.25 -30.94 16.60
N ARG A 131 -1.29 -30.18 16.29
CA ARG A 131 -1.99 -29.29 17.22
C ARG A 131 -3.31 -29.90 17.62
N VAL A 132 -3.57 -29.94 18.92
CA VAL A 132 -4.88 -30.28 19.50
C VAL A 132 -5.54 -28.99 19.95
N VAL A 133 -6.65 -28.63 19.30
CA VAL A 133 -7.44 -27.45 19.63
C VAL A 133 -8.60 -27.88 20.53
N MET A 134 -8.72 -27.22 21.68
CA MET A 134 -9.80 -27.46 22.64
C MET A 134 -10.49 -26.16 23.00
N ASP A 135 -11.73 -26.26 23.46
CA ASP A 135 -12.38 -25.15 24.13
C ASP A 135 -11.94 -25.00 25.59
N ARG A 136 -12.48 -24.01 26.29
CA ARG A 136 -12.16 -23.73 27.69
C ARG A 136 -12.60 -24.83 28.66
N GLN A 137 -13.54 -25.67 28.24
CA GLN A 137 -13.98 -26.84 28.98
C GLN A 137 -13.11 -28.07 28.64
N GLN A 138 -12.02 -27.91 27.88
CA GLN A 138 -11.13 -28.98 27.43
C GLN A 138 -11.84 -30.02 26.54
N ARG A 139 -12.94 -29.63 25.87
CA ARG A 139 -13.52 -30.44 24.80
C ARG A 139 -12.72 -30.24 23.53
N VAL A 140 -12.40 -31.33 22.84
CA VAL A 140 -11.70 -31.23 21.56
C VAL A 140 -12.60 -30.57 20.51
N VAL A 141 -12.02 -29.64 19.76
CA VAL A 141 -12.66 -28.93 18.66
C VAL A 141 -12.13 -29.45 17.33
N ALA A 142 -10.81 -29.48 17.19
CA ALA A 142 -10.13 -29.90 15.96
C ALA A 142 -8.70 -30.37 16.24
N LEU A 143 -8.15 -31.13 15.30
CA LEU A 143 -6.73 -31.43 15.22
C LEU A 143 -6.19 -30.88 13.89
N SER A 144 -4.98 -30.34 13.90
CA SER A 144 -4.32 -29.80 12.71
C SER A 144 -2.87 -30.24 12.66
N GLY A 145 -2.38 -30.62 11.48
CA GLY A 145 -1.05 -31.21 11.28
C GLY A 145 -1.02 -32.71 11.57
N TYR A 146 0.18 -33.28 11.60
CA TYR A 146 0.43 -34.71 11.77
C TYR A 146 1.80 -34.97 12.40
N LEU A 147 1.97 -36.19 12.89
CA LEU A 147 3.21 -36.75 13.38
C LEU A 147 3.60 -37.98 12.54
N ALA A 148 4.87 -38.35 12.52
CA ALA A 148 5.34 -39.52 11.80
C ALA A 148 4.93 -40.82 12.53
N ARG A 149 4.13 -41.65 11.87
CA ARG A 149 3.77 -43.00 12.36
C ARG A 149 4.97 -43.97 12.33
N GLU A 150 5.96 -43.66 11.49
CA GLU A 150 7.19 -44.40 11.28
C GLU A 150 8.21 -44.19 12.41
N ALA A 151 8.01 -43.22 13.31
CA ALA A 151 8.98 -42.84 14.35
C ALA A 151 9.42 -44.01 15.26
N GLY A 152 8.52 -44.96 15.54
CA GLY A 152 8.81 -46.14 16.35
C GLY A 152 9.52 -47.29 15.60
N ARG A 153 9.80 -47.13 14.30
CA ARG A 153 10.37 -48.16 13.42
C ARG A 153 11.79 -47.85 12.94
N VAL A 154 12.35 -46.73 13.41
CA VAL A 154 13.69 -46.28 13.00
C VAL A 154 14.74 -46.92 13.91
N GLY A 155 15.71 -47.62 13.31
CA GLY A 155 16.90 -48.12 14.02
C GLY A 155 17.87 -47.00 14.40
N ALA A 156 19.04 -47.34 14.95
CA ALA A 156 20.06 -46.34 15.25
C ALA A 156 20.48 -45.60 13.95
N PRO A 157 20.34 -44.26 13.88
CA PRO A 157 20.66 -43.51 12.68
C PRO A 157 22.17 -43.47 12.43
N ALA A 158 22.58 -43.69 11.19
CA ALA A 158 23.95 -43.43 10.75
C ALA A 158 24.02 -42.01 10.16
N PHE A 159 24.47 -41.03 10.96
CA PHE A 159 24.87 -39.72 10.46
C PHE A 159 26.27 -39.85 9.84
N ALA A 160 26.35 -40.43 8.64
CA ALA A 160 27.61 -40.70 7.95
C ALA A 160 28.34 -39.40 7.58
N ARG A 161 27.59 -38.35 7.25
CA ARG A 161 28.11 -36.99 7.00
C ARG A 161 28.08 -36.15 8.26
N SER A 162 29.07 -35.27 8.39
CA SER A 162 29.21 -34.30 9.48
C SER A 162 28.39 -33.02 9.25
N ALA A 163 28.18 -32.26 10.33
CA ALA A 163 27.62 -30.92 10.29
C ALA A 163 28.43 -30.00 9.36
N ARG A 164 29.76 -30.03 9.49
CA ARG A 164 30.70 -29.26 8.66
C ARG A 164 30.55 -29.57 7.17
N GLU A 165 30.48 -30.84 6.79
CA GLU A 165 30.28 -31.21 5.39
C GLU A 165 28.93 -30.74 4.84
N SER A 166 27.89 -30.72 5.68
CA SER A 166 26.56 -30.26 5.28
C SER A 166 26.48 -28.73 5.14
N VAL A 167 27.22 -27.97 5.97
CA VAL A 167 27.39 -26.52 5.79
C VAL A 167 28.13 -26.21 4.50
N VAL A 168 29.17 -26.98 4.17
CA VAL A 168 29.88 -26.84 2.89
C VAL A 168 28.93 -27.10 1.71
N SER A 169 28.04 -28.09 1.80
CA SER A 169 26.98 -28.31 0.80
C SER A 169 26.03 -27.11 0.70
N GLY A 170 25.59 -26.52 1.82
CA GLY A 170 24.76 -25.32 1.82
C GLY A 170 25.43 -24.10 1.17
N LEU A 171 26.72 -23.88 1.44
CA LEU A 171 27.51 -22.84 0.77
C LEU A 171 27.59 -23.09 -0.75
N ALA A 172 27.78 -24.34 -1.16
CA ALA A 172 27.83 -24.71 -2.58
C ALA A 172 26.50 -24.47 -3.30
N GLU A 173 25.35 -24.74 -2.67
CA GLU A 173 24.02 -24.40 -3.21
C GLU A 173 23.85 -22.89 -3.41
N LEU A 174 24.44 -22.07 -2.53
CA LEU A 174 24.47 -20.60 -2.66
C LEU A 174 25.52 -20.10 -3.67
N GLY A 175 26.24 -20.99 -4.36
CA GLY A 175 27.34 -20.64 -5.25
C GLY A 175 28.53 -19.99 -4.53
N ALA A 176 28.66 -20.23 -3.22
CA ALA A 176 29.65 -19.61 -2.36
C ALA A 176 30.68 -20.63 -1.84
N SER A 177 31.85 -20.12 -1.50
CA SER A 177 32.86 -20.84 -0.71
C SER A 177 33.42 -19.86 0.30
N SER A 178 33.59 -20.30 1.55
CA SER A 178 34.09 -19.44 2.62
C SER A 178 35.01 -20.23 3.53
N ARG A 179 36.00 -19.56 4.13
CA ARG A 179 36.72 -20.14 5.25
C ARG A 179 35.73 -20.34 6.40
N MET A 180 35.81 -21.49 7.04
CA MET A 180 34.88 -21.87 8.09
C MET A 180 35.62 -22.28 9.35
N ASP A 181 35.44 -21.50 10.41
CA ASP A 181 35.98 -21.79 11.74
C ASP A 181 34.86 -22.41 12.60
N ASP A 182 35.13 -23.58 13.17
CA ASP A 182 34.18 -24.33 14.00
C ASP A 182 34.07 -23.70 15.39
N LEU A 183 32.86 -23.25 15.75
CA LEU A 183 32.56 -22.61 17.04
C LEU A 183 31.98 -23.60 18.06
N GLY A 184 31.86 -24.88 17.69
CA GLY A 184 31.37 -25.94 18.54
C GLY A 184 29.85 -25.97 18.73
N PRO A 185 29.37 -26.82 19.66
CA PRO A 185 27.95 -26.98 19.94
C PRO A 185 27.34 -25.74 20.61
N ARG A 186 26.06 -25.51 20.32
CA ARG A 186 25.20 -24.44 20.85
C ARG A 186 23.89 -25.04 21.36
N GLU A 187 23.09 -24.21 22.01
CA GLU A 187 21.75 -24.57 22.48
C GLU A 187 20.87 -25.10 21.32
N GLY A 188 19.91 -25.98 21.64
CA GLY A 188 19.01 -26.56 20.64
C GLY A 188 19.64 -27.61 19.72
N GLY A 189 20.84 -28.10 20.05
CA GLY A 189 21.52 -29.18 19.32
C GLY A 189 22.24 -28.71 18.04
N TYR A 190 22.49 -27.41 17.92
CA TYR A 190 23.21 -26.84 16.79
C TYR A 190 24.73 -26.95 16.97
N PHE A 191 25.45 -27.11 15.86
CA PHE A 191 26.87 -26.83 15.71
C PHE A 191 26.99 -25.52 14.96
N ALA A 192 27.74 -24.55 15.48
CA ALA A 192 27.88 -23.23 14.88
C ALA A 192 29.24 -23.05 14.22
N TYR A 193 29.26 -22.23 13.18
CA TYR A 193 30.42 -21.97 12.35
C TYR A 193 30.49 -20.47 12.01
N ALA A 194 31.67 -19.88 12.17
CA ALA A 194 31.96 -18.54 11.65
C ALA A 194 32.40 -18.67 10.18
N LEU A 195 31.91 -17.77 9.33
CA LEU A 195 32.27 -17.67 7.92
C LEU A 195 32.92 -16.31 7.64
N ASP A 196 33.73 -16.22 6.59
CA ASP A 196 34.17 -14.92 6.06
C ASP A 196 32.93 -14.12 5.60
N GLY A 197 32.58 -13.09 6.37
CA GLY A 197 31.39 -12.26 6.11
C GLY A 197 30.09 -13.03 6.32
N GLY A 198 29.95 -13.80 7.40
CA GLY A 198 28.70 -14.46 7.73
C GLY A 198 28.79 -15.50 8.83
N ALA A 199 27.75 -16.32 8.95
CA ALA A 199 27.69 -17.42 9.92
C ALA A 199 26.88 -18.59 9.36
N ALA A 200 27.15 -19.78 9.86
CA ALA A 200 26.33 -20.95 9.58
C ALA A 200 26.08 -21.75 10.85
N ARG A 201 24.99 -22.51 10.87
CA ARG A 201 24.73 -23.48 11.92
C ARG A 201 24.02 -24.70 11.38
N ALA A 202 24.29 -25.86 11.96
CA ALA A 202 23.64 -27.10 11.55
C ALA A 202 23.20 -27.93 12.75
N LYS A 203 22.04 -28.60 12.66
CA LYS A 203 21.59 -29.57 13.68
C LYS A 203 21.07 -30.84 13.03
N ARG A 204 21.11 -31.93 13.80
CA ARG A 204 20.54 -33.21 13.38
C ARG A 204 19.03 -33.12 13.35
N VAL A 205 18.43 -33.65 12.29
CA VAL A 205 16.97 -33.82 12.16
C VAL A 205 16.68 -35.16 11.47
N TYR A 206 15.43 -35.61 11.54
CA TYR A 206 14.89 -36.57 10.58
C TYR A 206 13.99 -35.85 9.60
N PHE A 207 14.12 -36.13 8.30
CA PHE A 207 13.23 -35.62 7.26
C PHE A 207 12.18 -36.68 6.93
N HIS A 208 10.90 -36.32 6.99
CA HIS A 208 9.80 -37.27 6.81
C HIS A 208 9.44 -37.42 5.33
N LEU A 209 9.65 -38.64 4.80
CA LEU A 209 9.22 -39.06 3.47
C LEU A 209 8.18 -40.17 3.59
N PRO A 210 7.33 -40.40 2.57
CA PRO A 210 6.33 -41.46 2.65
C PRO A 210 6.96 -42.82 2.97
N GLY A 211 6.58 -43.37 4.13
CA GLY A 211 7.03 -44.68 4.61
C GLY A 211 8.45 -44.74 5.19
N ARG A 212 9.17 -43.62 5.31
CA ARG A 212 10.51 -43.60 5.94
C ARG A 212 10.89 -42.24 6.55
N LEU A 213 11.74 -42.31 7.57
CA LEU A 213 12.41 -41.13 8.14
C LEU A 213 13.88 -41.14 7.71
N GLU A 214 14.30 -40.11 6.99
CA GLU A 214 15.67 -39.94 6.49
C GLU A 214 16.51 -39.17 7.53
N PRO A 215 17.60 -39.75 8.09
CA PRO A 215 18.54 -38.99 8.91
C PRO A 215 19.13 -37.83 8.10
N ALA A 216 19.12 -36.62 8.63
CA ALA A 216 19.49 -35.43 7.87
C ALA A 216 20.09 -34.31 8.74
N TRP A 217 20.77 -33.38 8.09
CA TRP A 217 21.25 -32.13 8.69
C TRP A 217 20.38 -30.98 8.23
N TYR A 218 19.72 -30.30 9.18
CA TYR A 218 19.14 -28.99 8.95
C TYR A 218 20.26 -27.96 9.08
N VAL A 219 20.47 -27.15 8.05
CA VAL A 219 21.59 -26.23 7.91
C VAL A 219 21.03 -24.84 7.65
N GLU A 220 21.50 -23.84 8.36
CA GLU A 220 21.25 -22.42 8.06
C GLU A 220 22.59 -21.76 7.68
N VAL A 221 22.58 -20.98 6.62
CA VAL A 221 23.73 -20.21 6.14
C VAL A 221 23.30 -18.76 5.94
N THR A 222 24.03 -17.85 6.58
CA THR A 222 23.88 -16.40 6.42
C THR A 222 25.19 -15.83 5.90
N LEU A 223 25.13 -15.07 4.81
CA LEU A 223 26.26 -14.39 4.18
C LEU A 223 25.95 -12.90 4.03
N ASP A 224 26.81 -12.06 4.59
CA ASP A 224 26.84 -10.61 4.43
C ASP A 224 27.41 -10.28 3.04
N ARG A 225 26.56 -10.17 2.02
CA ARG A 225 27.04 -9.67 0.71
C ARG A 225 27.19 -8.15 0.79
N ARG A 226 28.39 -7.64 0.51
CA ARG A 226 28.70 -6.19 0.38
C ARG A 226 28.11 -5.53 -0.88
N SER A 227 27.03 -6.07 -1.43
CA SER A 227 26.40 -5.59 -2.68
C SER A 227 24.95 -5.19 -2.43
N SER A 228 24.36 -4.41 -3.34
CA SER A 228 22.94 -4.01 -3.35
C SER A 228 21.93 -5.16 -3.27
N ALA A 229 22.38 -6.40 -3.45
CA ALA A 229 21.58 -7.60 -3.29
C ALA A 229 21.44 -8.10 -1.83
N GLY A 230 21.75 -7.32 -0.79
CA GLY A 230 21.51 -7.64 0.64
C GLY A 230 22.16 -8.93 1.18
N ALA A 231 22.05 -9.19 2.48
CA ALA A 231 22.49 -10.46 3.08
C ALA A 231 21.71 -11.64 2.47
N ALA A 232 22.39 -12.75 2.20
CA ALA A 232 21.75 -14.00 1.77
C ALA A 232 21.61 -14.92 2.98
N ALA A 233 20.38 -15.24 3.38
CA ALA A 233 20.09 -16.18 4.46
C ALA A 233 19.22 -17.30 3.92
N HIS A 234 19.69 -18.55 3.98
CA HIS A 234 18.94 -19.72 3.53
C HIS A 234 18.97 -20.83 4.59
N SER A 235 17.92 -21.63 4.60
CA SER A 235 17.88 -22.91 5.31
C SER A 235 17.81 -24.07 4.33
N PHE A 236 18.52 -25.14 4.64
CA PHE A 236 18.58 -26.36 3.86
C PHE A 236 18.35 -27.58 4.75
N VAL A 237 17.92 -28.69 4.16
CA VAL A 237 18.06 -30.02 4.76
C VAL A 237 18.80 -30.93 3.79
N PHE A 238 19.89 -31.55 4.24
CA PHE A 238 20.66 -32.52 3.47
C PHE A 238 20.59 -33.90 4.11
N SER A 239 20.42 -34.97 3.33
CA SER A 239 20.53 -36.34 3.85
C SER A 239 21.91 -36.53 4.50
N ALA A 240 21.91 -37.04 5.73
CA ALA A 240 23.13 -37.37 6.45
C ALA A 240 23.78 -38.68 5.94
N THR A 241 23.11 -39.40 5.04
CA THR A 241 23.58 -40.66 4.45
C THR A 241 24.41 -40.39 3.20
N ASP A 242 23.88 -39.61 2.25
CA ASP A 242 24.48 -39.39 0.93
C ASP A 242 24.75 -37.90 0.59
N GLY A 243 24.21 -36.97 1.37
CA GLY A 243 24.35 -35.52 1.15
C GLY A 243 23.37 -34.95 0.13
N ARG A 244 22.39 -35.71 -0.33
CA ARG A 244 21.33 -35.22 -1.22
C ARG A 244 20.54 -34.09 -0.56
N LEU A 245 20.30 -33.01 -1.30
CA LEU A 245 19.39 -31.94 -0.89
C LEU A 245 17.96 -32.50 -0.75
N LEU A 246 17.33 -32.24 0.39
CA LEU A 246 15.96 -32.63 0.74
C LEU A 246 15.04 -31.42 0.87
N PHE A 247 15.58 -30.27 1.22
CA PHE A 247 14.83 -29.04 1.44
C PHE A 247 15.73 -27.82 1.23
N ASP A 248 15.20 -26.76 0.63
CA ASP A 248 15.83 -25.45 0.47
C ASP A 248 14.76 -24.36 0.61
N HIS A 249 15.04 -23.37 1.46
CA HIS A 249 14.16 -22.25 1.71
C HIS A 249 14.96 -20.99 1.99
N ASP A 250 14.71 -19.97 1.17
CA ASP A 250 15.17 -18.60 1.38
C ASP A 250 14.54 -18.06 2.68
N LEU A 251 15.38 -17.63 3.60
CA LEU A 251 14.99 -17.01 4.87
C LEU A 251 14.85 -15.48 4.73
N VAL A 252 15.10 -14.94 3.54
CA VAL A 252 14.92 -13.52 3.22
C VAL A 252 13.66 -13.36 2.38
N ALA A 253 12.61 -12.76 2.96
CA ALA A 253 11.46 -12.34 2.18
C ALA A 253 11.81 -11.04 1.43
N ARG A 254 11.89 -11.10 0.09
CA ARG A 254 12.04 -9.92 -0.78
C ARG A 254 10.88 -9.88 -1.75
N ASP A 255 9.89 -9.06 -1.46
CA ASP A 255 8.89 -8.67 -2.44
C ASP A 255 9.03 -7.16 -2.62
N SER A 256 9.62 -6.74 -3.74
CA SER A 256 9.65 -5.32 -4.09
C SER A 256 8.38 -5.00 -4.87
N PHE A 257 7.69 -3.95 -4.46
CA PHE A 257 6.52 -3.44 -5.16
C PHE A 257 6.93 -2.31 -6.09
N THR A 258 6.28 -2.23 -7.25
CA THR A 258 6.46 -1.09 -8.17
C THR A 258 5.34 -0.08 -7.99
N TYR A 259 5.70 1.17 -7.73
CA TYR A 259 4.78 2.29 -7.54
C TYR A 259 4.92 3.29 -8.70
N ARG A 260 3.81 3.75 -9.30
CA ARG A 260 3.81 4.85 -10.27
C ARG A 260 3.60 6.18 -9.55
N VAL A 261 4.66 6.92 -9.30
CA VAL A 261 4.61 8.08 -8.39
C VAL A 261 5.42 9.25 -8.94
N TRP A 262 5.13 10.47 -8.48
CA TRP A 262 5.98 11.62 -8.71
C TRP A 262 7.15 11.59 -7.73
N ALA A 263 8.19 10.85 -8.09
CA ALA A 263 9.44 10.77 -7.34
C ALA A 263 10.67 10.88 -8.26
N ASP A 264 11.77 11.32 -7.66
CA ASP A 264 13.07 11.40 -8.31
C ASP A 264 13.56 10.00 -8.70
N PRO A 265 13.81 9.69 -9.99
CA PRO A 265 14.31 8.39 -10.40
C PRO A 265 15.78 8.15 -9.99
N GLY A 266 16.43 9.14 -9.35
CA GLY A 266 17.75 8.99 -8.74
C GLY A 266 17.78 7.96 -7.61
N PRO A 267 18.98 7.65 -7.08
CA PRO A 267 19.19 6.54 -6.14
C PRO A 267 18.47 6.70 -4.80
N LEU A 268 18.09 7.93 -4.44
CA LEU A 268 17.34 8.19 -3.21
C LEU A 268 15.84 8.00 -3.38
N HIS A 269 15.31 7.95 -4.60
CA HIS A 269 13.87 7.79 -4.84
C HIS A 269 13.00 8.82 -4.10
N GLN A 270 13.54 10.02 -3.87
CA GLN A 270 12.89 11.06 -3.07
C GLN A 270 11.57 11.50 -3.73
N PRO A 271 10.44 11.54 -3.00
CA PRO A 271 9.21 12.16 -3.46
C PRO A 271 9.43 13.58 -3.99
N PHE A 272 8.77 13.91 -5.09
CA PHE A 272 8.64 15.29 -5.49
C PHE A 272 7.56 15.99 -4.64
N PRO A 273 7.62 17.33 -4.50
CA PRO A 273 6.55 18.11 -3.92
C PRO A 273 5.15 17.84 -4.50
N GLY A 274 5.06 17.39 -5.76
CA GLY A 274 3.81 17.03 -6.42
C GLY A 274 4.02 16.91 -7.93
N PRO A 275 2.94 16.95 -8.74
CA PRO A 275 3.02 16.88 -10.21
C PRO A 275 3.77 18.04 -10.90
N GLN A 276 4.10 19.10 -10.14
CA GLN A 276 4.97 20.20 -10.52
C GLN A 276 6.47 19.87 -10.40
N GLY A 277 6.82 18.72 -9.82
CA GLY A 277 8.19 18.39 -9.48
C GLY A 277 8.78 19.38 -8.48
N ARG A 278 10.02 19.83 -8.72
CA ARG A 278 10.68 20.90 -7.95
C ARG A 278 10.38 22.30 -8.50
N GLY A 279 9.50 22.41 -9.51
CA GLY A 279 9.12 23.69 -10.09
C GLY A 279 8.31 24.52 -9.10
N GLY A 280 8.77 25.74 -8.82
CA GLY A 280 8.09 26.63 -7.87
C GLY A 280 8.46 26.43 -6.40
N SER A 281 9.40 25.53 -6.08
CA SER A 281 9.90 25.31 -4.72
C SER A 281 11.43 25.53 -4.65
N PRO A 282 11.93 26.54 -3.92
CA PRO A 282 11.16 27.57 -3.21
C PRO A 282 10.37 28.48 -4.16
N HIS A 283 9.35 29.18 -3.62
CA HIS A 283 8.53 30.12 -4.39
C HIS A 283 9.41 31.13 -5.14
N PRO A 284 9.21 31.36 -6.46
CA PRO A 284 10.12 32.19 -7.25
C PRO A 284 10.31 33.61 -6.72
N THR A 285 9.26 34.18 -6.13
CA THR A 285 9.24 35.57 -5.63
C THR A 285 9.17 35.67 -4.10
N GLY A 286 8.88 34.56 -3.40
CA GLY A 286 8.64 34.56 -1.95
C GLY A 286 7.42 35.37 -1.46
N ILE A 287 6.54 35.83 -2.35
CA ILE A 287 5.30 36.55 -2.00
C ILE A 287 4.06 35.83 -2.56
N PRO A 288 2.88 35.91 -1.92
CA PRO A 288 1.65 35.31 -2.44
C PRO A 288 1.09 36.16 -3.59
N ASP A 289 1.66 35.99 -4.79
CA ASP A 289 1.33 36.73 -6.02
C ASP A 289 0.41 35.96 -6.99
N GLY A 290 -0.09 34.81 -6.56
CA GLY A 290 -0.95 33.95 -7.39
C GLY A 290 -0.19 33.10 -8.40
N PHE A 291 1.15 33.00 -8.30
CA PHE A 291 1.93 32.06 -9.10
C PHE A 291 1.40 30.63 -8.98
N GLN A 292 1.37 29.92 -10.11
CA GLN A 292 0.97 28.53 -10.23
C GLN A 292 2.04 27.79 -11.02
N ALA A 293 2.68 26.81 -10.40
CA ALA A 293 3.65 25.98 -11.10
C ALA A 293 2.95 25.09 -12.15
N PRO A 294 3.54 24.90 -13.34
CA PRO A 294 3.00 23.95 -14.31
C PRO A 294 2.99 22.52 -13.76
N LEU A 295 1.85 21.83 -13.86
CA LEU A 295 1.71 20.42 -13.48
C LEU A 295 2.07 19.51 -14.66
N ASN A 296 3.31 19.56 -15.13
CA ASN A 296 3.75 18.91 -16.36
C ASN A 296 4.84 17.86 -16.15
N VAL A 297 5.13 17.48 -14.91
CA VAL A 297 6.06 16.38 -14.61
C VAL A 297 5.28 15.06 -14.68
N ALA A 298 5.79 14.12 -15.47
CA ALA A 298 5.22 12.78 -15.55
C ALA A 298 5.65 11.94 -14.33
N PRO A 299 4.78 11.06 -13.80
CA PRO A 299 5.17 10.11 -12.77
C PRO A 299 6.15 9.06 -13.31
N THR A 300 6.91 8.45 -12.42
CA THR A 300 7.91 7.42 -12.69
C THR A 300 7.51 6.11 -12.01
N ASP A 301 7.91 4.97 -12.59
CA ASP A 301 7.73 3.66 -11.98
C ASP A 301 8.95 3.35 -11.09
N ILE A 302 8.77 3.36 -9.77
CA ILE A 302 9.82 3.08 -8.78
C ILE A 302 9.57 1.68 -8.19
N ALA A 303 10.54 0.77 -8.30
CA ALA A 303 10.47 -0.56 -7.71
C ALA A 303 11.35 -0.65 -6.46
N LEU A 304 10.74 -0.82 -5.30
CA LEU A 304 11.44 -0.92 -4.02
C LEU A 304 10.68 -1.81 -3.03
N GLN A 305 11.40 -2.34 -2.05
CA GLN A 305 10.81 -3.03 -0.88
C GLN A 305 10.65 -2.06 0.30
N ASN A 306 11.60 -1.15 0.44
CA ASN A 306 11.67 -0.02 1.36
C ASN A 306 12.53 1.10 0.75
N ALA A 307 12.51 2.29 1.35
CA ALA A 307 13.41 3.35 0.94
C ALA A 307 14.84 3.04 1.44
N PHE A 308 15.81 3.41 0.61
CA PHE A 308 17.21 3.11 0.76
C PHE A 308 17.80 3.53 2.12
N SER A 309 18.78 2.75 2.60
CA SER A 309 19.65 3.13 3.72
C SER A 309 21.10 3.27 3.26
N THR A 310 21.65 4.48 3.39
CA THR A 310 23.11 4.71 3.22
C THR A 310 23.86 4.44 4.52
N THR A 311 23.17 4.44 5.67
CA THR A 311 23.82 4.67 6.97
C THR A 311 23.43 3.66 8.06
N SER A 312 22.30 2.97 7.94
CA SER A 312 21.82 1.99 8.93
C SER A 312 21.36 0.67 8.28
N PRO A 313 22.10 -0.45 8.46
CA PRO A 313 21.70 -1.76 7.95
C PRO A 313 20.34 -2.28 8.45
N ARG A 314 19.69 -1.60 9.41
CA ARG A 314 18.44 -2.02 10.07
C ARG A 314 17.17 -1.45 9.45
N ALA A 315 17.19 -0.21 8.96
CA ALA A 315 16.03 0.40 8.30
C ALA A 315 15.81 -0.19 6.89
N ALA A 316 16.90 -0.48 6.17
CA ALA A 316 16.88 -1.07 4.83
C ALA A 316 16.37 -2.53 4.76
N THR A 317 15.88 -3.12 5.85
CA THR A 317 15.44 -4.52 5.85
C THR A 317 13.96 -4.73 6.02
N ASP A 318 13.21 -3.75 6.56
CA ASP A 318 11.79 -3.97 6.81
C ASP A 318 10.98 -3.57 5.59
N PRO A 319 10.15 -4.46 5.04
CA PRO A 319 9.34 -4.13 3.90
C PRO A 319 8.19 -3.19 4.28
N TRP A 320 7.88 -2.22 3.40
CA TRP A 320 6.66 -1.42 3.52
C TRP A 320 5.42 -2.31 3.51
N LEU A 321 5.41 -3.30 2.63
CA LEU A 321 4.30 -4.23 2.41
C LEU A 321 4.73 -5.70 2.59
N PRO A 322 3.89 -6.55 3.20
CA PRO A 322 4.16 -7.99 3.23
C PRO A 322 4.14 -8.57 1.81
N ALA A 323 4.85 -9.70 1.62
CA ALA A 323 4.85 -10.40 0.35
C ALA A 323 3.42 -10.77 -0.10
N GLY A 324 3.10 -10.51 -1.37
CA GLY A 324 1.77 -10.73 -1.93
C GLY A 324 0.68 -9.77 -1.43
N ALA A 325 1.03 -8.65 -0.79
CA ALA A 325 0.07 -7.59 -0.49
C ALA A 325 -0.69 -7.17 -1.75
N THR A 326 -1.98 -6.86 -1.57
CA THR A 326 -2.88 -6.47 -2.66
C THR A 326 -3.46 -5.08 -2.49
N GLU A 327 -3.18 -4.43 -1.36
CA GLU A 327 -3.70 -3.12 -1.00
C GLU A 327 -2.62 -2.28 -0.30
N THR A 328 -2.81 -0.96 -0.22
CA THR A 328 -1.96 -0.01 0.51
C THR A 328 -2.11 -0.10 2.04
N VAL A 329 -1.91 -1.30 2.59
CA VAL A 329 -1.83 -1.56 4.05
C VAL A 329 -0.49 -2.19 4.37
N GLY A 330 0.36 -1.41 5.01
CA GLY A 330 1.73 -1.78 5.34
C GLY A 330 2.01 -1.77 6.83
N ASN A 331 3.28 -1.96 7.18
CA ASN A 331 3.72 -1.86 8.57
C ASN A 331 3.68 -0.40 9.06
N ASN A 332 4.06 0.55 8.21
CA ASN A 332 4.24 1.96 8.59
C ASN A 332 2.96 2.77 8.39
N ALA A 333 2.17 2.43 7.36
CA ALA A 333 1.00 3.19 6.94
C ALA A 333 -0.17 2.31 6.50
N ASP A 334 -1.38 2.80 6.77
CA ASP A 334 -2.65 2.33 6.20
C ASP A 334 -3.26 3.49 5.42
N ALA A 335 -3.16 3.47 4.08
CA ALA A 335 -3.62 4.55 3.21
C ALA A 335 -4.95 4.19 2.52
N TYR A 336 -5.97 5.01 2.72
CA TYR A 336 -7.32 4.83 2.20
C TYR A 336 -7.98 6.18 1.91
N VAL A 337 -9.01 6.19 1.04
CA VAL A 337 -9.89 7.36 0.94
C VAL A 337 -10.88 7.38 2.10
N ASP A 338 -11.18 8.54 2.66
CA ASP A 338 -12.26 8.72 3.63
C ASP A 338 -13.36 9.59 3.01
N LEU A 339 -14.34 8.95 2.38
CA LEU A 339 -15.32 9.64 1.53
C LEU A 339 -16.63 9.91 2.23
N VAL A 340 -16.90 9.22 3.35
CA VAL A 340 -18.20 9.20 3.99
C VAL A 340 -18.08 9.02 5.49
N ALA A 341 -19.02 9.60 6.24
CA ALA A 341 -19.09 9.38 7.68
C ALA A 341 -19.38 7.89 8.02
N PRO A 342 -18.83 7.36 9.12
CA PRO A 342 -18.03 8.06 10.13
C PRO A 342 -16.56 8.26 9.71
N ASP A 343 -15.95 9.33 10.23
CA ASP A 343 -14.51 9.64 10.14
C ASP A 343 -13.63 8.41 10.47
N GLY A 344 -12.69 8.11 9.58
CA GLY A 344 -11.90 6.87 9.56
C GLY A 344 -12.42 5.79 8.61
N PHE A 345 -11.59 4.80 8.29
CA PHE A 345 -11.93 3.74 7.33
C PHE A 345 -13.25 3.01 7.66
N SER A 346 -14.24 3.16 6.78
CA SER A 346 -15.61 2.67 6.98
C SER A 346 -16.25 2.10 5.69
N ALA A 347 -17.56 1.85 5.73
CA ALA A 347 -18.27 1.31 4.58
C ALA A 347 -18.55 2.41 3.55
N GLY A 348 -17.87 2.35 2.41
CA GLY A 348 -17.89 3.40 1.38
C GLY A 348 -16.48 3.83 0.98
N ASP A 349 -15.52 3.49 1.83
CA ASP A 349 -14.10 3.77 1.69
C ASP A 349 -13.35 2.59 1.07
N PHE A 350 -12.17 2.88 0.53
CA PHE A 350 -11.32 1.86 -0.06
C PHE A 350 -9.85 2.26 -0.05
N ARG A 351 -9.00 1.27 -0.27
CA ARG A 351 -7.55 1.39 -0.40
C ARG A 351 -7.13 1.28 -1.85
N ALA A 352 -5.95 1.79 -2.18
CA ALA A 352 -5.35 1.48 -3.48
C ALA A 352 -5.10 -0.02 -3.58
N SER A 353 -5.71 -0.67 -4.57
CA SER A 353 -5.47 -2.08 -4.88
C SER A 353 -4.29 -2.24 -5.84
N VAL A 354 -3.70 -3.42 -5.95
CA VAL A 354 -2.68 -3.67 -6.97
C VAL A 354 -3.26 -3.67 -8.39
N THR A 355 -2.56 -3.05 -9.33
CA THR A 355 -2.85 -3.11 -10.78
C THR A 355 -2.42 -4.45 -11.41
N ALA A 356 -1.42 -5.09 -10.83
CA ALA A 356 -0.94 -6.45 -11.15
C ALA A 356 -0.16 -6.96 -9.92
N PRO A 357 0.09 -8.28 -9.77
CA PRO A 357 0.90 -8.79 -8.66
C PRO A 357 2.21 -8.00 -8.49
N GLY A 358 2.43 -7.42 -7.31
CA GLY A 358 3.62 -6.60 -7.00
C GLY A 358 3.63 -5.19 -7.62
N ALA A 359 2.50 -4.66 -8.10
CA ALA A 359 2.48 -3.37 -8.81
C ALA A 359 1.26 -2.49 -8.48
N PHE A 360 1.53 -1.29 -7.97
CA PHE A 360 0.60 -0.16 -7.86
C PHE A 360 0.95 0.86 -8.95
N LYS A 361 0.36 0.71 -10.14
CA LYS A 361 0.64 1.56 -11.31
C LYS A 361 -0.56 2.35 -11.76
N HIS A 362 -1.36 2.80 -10.80
CA HIS A 362 -2.53 3.63 -11.12
C HIS A 362 -2.09 4.93 -11.78
N THR A 363 -2.94 5.43 -12.66
CA THR A 363 -2.73 6.69 -13.37
C THR A 363 -3.53 7.81 -12.73
N TYR A 364 -2.95 9.00 -12.71
CA TYR A 364 -3.63 10.21 -12.25
C TYR A 364 -3.49 11.31 -13.33
N ASP A 365 -4.61 11.83 -13.81
CA ASP A 365 -4.70 12.91 -14.79
C ASP A 365 -5.01 14.23 -14.07
N VAL A 366 -4.02 15.12 -14.04
CA VAL A 366 -4.10 16.45 -13.40
C VAL A 366 -5.07 17.42 -14.08
N THR A 367 -5.65 17.05 -15.21
CA THR A 367 -6.67 17.82 -15.95
C THR A 367 -8.10 17.41 -15.62
N LEU A 368 -8.28 16.32 -14.85
CA LEU A 368 -9.58 15.84 -14.39
C LEU A 368 -9.77 16.14 -12.90
N GLN A 369 -11.03 16.22 -12.46
CA GLN A 369 -11.34 16.38 -11.03
C GLN A 369 -10.73 15.24 -10.20
N PRO A 370 -10.30 15.50 -8.95
CA PRO A 370 -9.77 14.48 -8.04
C PRO A 370 -10.70 13.28 -7.85
N ASP A 371 -12.01 13.51 -7.87
CA ASP A 371 -13.05 12.51 -7.68
C ASP A 371 -13.67 12.01 -9.00
N ALA A 372 -13.09 12.36 -10.15
CA ALA A 372 -13.67 12.07 -11.46
C ALA A 372 -13.94 10.57 -11.69
N ASN A 373 -13.14 9.70 -11.09
CA ASN A 373 -13.32 8.25 -11.11
C ASN A 373 -12.49 7.56 -10.01
N THR A 374 -12.68 6.25 -9.86
CA THR A 374 -11.92 5.44 -8.89
C THR A 374 -10.43 5.39 -9.21
N GLU A 375 -10.04 5.47 -10.49
CA GLU A 375 -8.63 5.42 -10.90
C GLU A 375 -7.84 6.63 -10.40
N GLN A 376 -8.41 7.84 -10.45
CA GLN A 376 -7.84 9.05 -9.83
C GLN A 376 -7.56 8.82 -8.34
N ARG A 377 -8.54 8.29 -7.61
CA ARG A 377 -8.42 8.01 -6.17
C ARG A 377 -7.36 6.96 -5.87
N MET A 378 -7.30 5.87 -6.64
CA MET A 378 -6.24 4.86 -6.45
C MET A 378 -4.85 5.44 -6.77
N GLY A 379 -4.76 6.29 -7.81
CA GLY A 379 -3.54 7.01 -8.19
C GLY A 379 -3.07 8.00 -7.13
N SER A 380 -3.99 8.64 -6.39
CA SER A 380 -3.60 9.51 -5.29
C SER A 380 -3.24 8.75 -4.02
N LEU A 381 -3.99 7.70 -3.66
CA LEU A 381 -3.67 6.87 -2.49
C LEU A 381 -2.32 6.17 -2.60
N GLN A 382 -1.93 5.67 -3.78
CA GLN A 382 -0.60 5.06 -3.93
C GLN A 382 0.54 6.09 -3.77
N GLN A 383 0.30 7.35 -4.15
CA GLN A 383 1.25 8.45 -3.94
C GLN A 383 1.38 8.74 -2.45
N LEU A 384 0.26 8.95 -1.75
CA LEU A 384 0.25 9.16 -0.30
C LEU A 384 0.92 8.00 0.46
N PHE A 385 0.62 6.75 0.09
CA PHE A 385 1.27 5.58 0.69
C PHE A 385 2.78 5.59 0.47
N TYR A 386 3.24 5.88 -0.75
CA TYR A 386 4.65 5.98 -1.07
C TYR A 386 5.35 7.06 -0.23
N ASP A 387 4.74 8.23 -0.10
CA ASP A 387 5.31 9.38 0.59
C ASP A 387 5.43 9.13 2.10
N VAL A 388 4.36 8.61 2.73
CA VAL A 388 4.38 8.30 4.17
C VAL A 388 5.42 7.24 4.49
N ASN A 389 5.51 6.16 3.70
CA ASN A 389 6.52 5.13 3.95
C ASN A 389 7.94 5.62 3.65
N PHE A 390 8.13 6.47 2.63
CA PHE A 390 9.41 7.11 2.38
C PHE A 390 9.86 7.98 3.57
N PHE A 391 8.97 8.83 4.07
CA PHE A 391 9.29 9.70 5.22
C PHE A 391 9.49 8.90 6.51
N HIS A 392 8.74 7.81 6.71
CA HIS A 392 9.00 6.88 7.80
C HIS A 392 10.47 6.43 7.78
N ASP A 393 10.94 5.88 6.67
CA ASP A 393 12.30 5.36 6.57
C ASP A 393 13.35 6.47 6.69
N TRP A 394 13.07 7.63 6.10
CA TRP A 394 13.94 8.81 6.17
C TRP A 394 14.11 9.32 7.61
N TYR A 395 13.02 9.41 8.38
CA TYR A 395 13.08 9.81 9.78
C TYR A 395 13.65 8.71 10.68
N TYR A 396 13.44 7.45 10.33
CA TYR A 396 14.06 6.32 11.00
C TYR A 396 15.60 6.43 10.95
N GLU A 397 16.18 6.76 9.79
CA GLU A 397 17.62 7.03 9.68
C GLU A 397 18.09 8.20 10.57
N SER A 398 17.19 9.16 10.82
CA SER A 398 17.47 10.31 11.69
C SER A 398 17.29 9.99 13.19
N GLY A 399 16.92 8.77 13.55
CA GLY A 399 16.75 8.30 14.92
C GLY A 399 15.31 8.29 15.44
N PHE A 400 14.31 8.52 14.58
CA PHE A 400 12.91 8.30 14.94
C PHE A 400 12.53 6.83 14.73
N ASP A 401 13.03 5.99 15.65
CA ASP A 401 12.86 4.54 15.67
C ASP A 401 11.74 4.10 16.63
N GLU A 402 11.55 2.78 16.81
CA GLU A 402 10.49 2.24 17.67
C GLU A 402 10.64 2.69 19.13
N ALA A 403 11.86 2.73 19.66
CA ALA A 403 12.08 3.18 21.03
C ALA A 403 11.76 4.67 21.22
N SER A 404 11.77 5.43 20.14
CA SER A 404 11.46 6.87 20.08
C SER A 404 9.99 7.15 19.75
N GLY A 405 9.16 6.12 19.56
CA GLY A 405 7.72 6.22 19.33
C GLY A 405 7.34 6.52 17.87
N ASN A 406 8.02 5.87 16.91
CA ASN A 406 7.62 5.94 15.51
C ASN A 406 6.32 5.15 15.23
N ALA A 407 5.66 5.46 14.12
CA ALA A 407 4.39 4.82 13.75
C ALA A 407 4.62 3.48 13.02
N GLN A 408 4.36 2.36 13.70
CA GLN A 408 4.53 1.01 13.14
C GLN A 408 3.52 -0.01 13.71
N GLN A 409 2.97 -0.85 12.84
CA GLN A 409 2.06 -1.93 13.24
C GLN A 409 2.79 -3.04 14.03
N ASP A 410 4.00 -3.40 13.63
CA ASP A 410 4.92 -4.30 14.34
C ASP A 410 6.28 -3.61 14.53
N ASN A 411 6.77 -3.68 15.77
CA ASN A 411 8.06 -3.11 16.19
C ASN A 411 9.19 -4.14 16.16
N PHE A 412 8.90 -5.39 15.79
CA PHE A 412 9.85 -6.50 15.67
C PHE A 412 10.65 -6.75 16.97
N GLY A 413 10.07 -6.37 18.11
CA GLY A 413 10.74 -6.44 19.43
C GLY A 413 11.86 -5.41 19.65
N ARG A 414 11.90 -4.32 18.88
CA ARG A 414 12.98 -3.30 18.91
C ARG A 414 12.77 -2.17 19.93
N GLY A 415 11.60 -2.08 20.56
CA GLY A 415 11.27 -1.04 21.54
C GLY A 415 9.88 -0.46 21.29
N GLY A 416 9.48 0.55 22.07
CA GLY A 416 8.21 1.27 21.89
C GLY A 416 6.95 0.45 22.08
N LEU A 417 5.82 1.05 21.73
CA LEU A 417 4.51 0.41 21.67
C LEU A 417 4.04 0.36 20.21
N GLY A 418 4.10 -0.82 19.59
CA GLY A 418 3.59 -0.98 18.22
C GLY A 418 2.06 -1.04 18.15
N GLY A 419 1.55 -1.22 16.93
CA GLY A 419 0.11 -1.25 16.66
C GLY A 419 -0.45 0.13 16.27
N ASP A 420 0.42 1.03 15.83
CA ASP A 420 0.13 2.43 15.61
C ASP A 420 0.58 2.93 14.24
N SER A 421 0.53 2.06 13.22
CA SER A 421 0.68 2.46 11.82
C SER A 421 -0.17 3.69 11.49
N LEU A 422 0.41 4.64 10.76
CA LEU A 422 -0.23 5.90 10.42
C LEU A 422 -1.45 5.66 9.52
N ARG A 423 -2.62 6.14 9.94
CA ARG A 423 -3.84 6.16 9.12
C ARG A 423 -3.79 7.37 8.20
N ALA A 424 -3.54 7.13 6.92
CA ALA A 424 -3.35 8.18 5.92
C ALA A 424 -4.60 8.31 5.06
N GLU A 425 -5.42 9.32 5.36
CA GLU A 425 -6.74 9.51 4.78
C GLU A 425 -6.64 10.46 3.59
N GLY A 426 -6.85 9.92 2.38
CA GLY A 426 -6.88 10.69 1.13
C GLY A 426 -8.28 11.19 0.80
N GLN A 427 -8.35 12.35 0.16
CA GLN A 427 -9.62 12.99 -0.25
C GLN A 427 -10.69 13.01 0.85
N ASP A 428 -10.27 13.30 2.08
CA ASP A 428 -11.12 13.20 3.25
C ASP A 428 -12.33 14.16 3.17
N PHE A 429 -13.53 13.63 3.43
CA PHE A 429 -14.80 14.34 3.25
C PHE A 429 -15.05 15.45 4.29
N SER A 430 -14.35 15.39 5.43
CA SER A 430 -14.61 16.26 6.58
C SER A 430 -14.11 17.69 6.38
N GLY A 431 -13.26 17.93 5.38
CA GLY A 431 -12.65 19.23 5.12
C GLY A 431 -12.32 19.48 3.65
N ARG A 432 -11.97 20.74 3.36
CA ARG A 432 -11.41 21.22 2.09
C ARG A 432 -10.38 22.29 2.38
N ASP A 433 -9.51 22.56 1.42
CA ASP A 433 -8.51 23.65 1.47
C ASP A 433 -7.58 23.59 2.69
N ASN A 434 -7.29 22.40 3.20
CA ASN A 434 -6.41 22.20 4.35
C ASN A 434 -5.84 20.77 4.38
N SER A 435 -5.06 20.47 5.40
CA SER A 435 -4.78 19.12 5.90
C SER A 435 -4.70 19.19 7.42
N ASN A 436 -4.77 18.04 8.09
CA ASN A 436 -4.45 17.98 9.51
C ASN A 436 -3.93 16.61 9.92
N MET A 437 -3.37 16.53 11.12
CA MET A 437 -2.92 15.28 11.70
C MET A 437 -3.17 15.25 13.21
N SER A 438 -3.68 14.13 13.70
CA SER A 438 -3.74 13.80 15.13
C SER A 438 -2.60 12.84 15.48
N THR A 439 -1.83 13.19 16.51
CA THR A 439 -0.65 12.45 16.97
C THR A 439 -0.84 12.05 18.43
N PRO A 440 -1.60 10.97 18.71
CA PRO A 440 -1.74 10.45 20.07
C PRO A 440 -0.40 9.90 20.59
N ALA A 441 -0.38 9.51 21.87
CA ALA A 441 0.80 8.86 22.45
C ALA A 441 1.10 7.52 21.75
N ASP A 442 2.37 7.10 21.82
CA ASP A 442 2.92 5.84 21.32
C ASP A 442 1.98 4.63 21.55
N GLY A 443 1.80 3.78 20.54
CA GLY A 443 0.90 2.63 20.57
C GLY A 443 -0.56 2.93 20.21
N ALA A 444 -0.90 4.18 19.86
CA ALA A 444 -2.17 4.54 19.24
C ALA A 444 -1.91 5.12 17.84
N PRO A 445 -2.65 4.69 16.81
CA PRO A 445 -2.39 5.11 15.44
C PRO A 445 -2.64 6.61 15.27
N ALA A 446 -1.62 7.31 14.79
CA ALA A 446 -1.79 8.67 14.30
C ALA A 446 -2.68 8.68 13.06
N ARG A 447 -3.39 9.79 12.85
CA ARG A 447 -4.31 9.94 11.71
C ARG A 447 -4.02 11.24 10.99
N MET A 448 -3.67 11.13 9.71
CA MET A 448 -3.42 12.22 8.77
C MET A 448 -4.61 12.33 7.83
N GLN A 449 -5.11 13.55 7.63
CA GLN A 449 -6.30 13.83 6.83
C GLN A 449 -5.91 14.82 5.73
N MET A 450 -5.90 14.34 4.48
CA MET A 450 -5.59 15.12 3.28
C MET A 450 -6.88 15.51 2.57
N PHE A 451 -7.10 16.80 2.38
CA PHE A 451 -8.33 17.30 1.76
C PHE A 451 -8.17 17.68 0.30
N ILE A 452 -9.31 17.79 -0.38
CA ILE A 452 -9.38 18.42 -1.70
C ILE A 452 -9.35 19.94 -1.52
N PHE A 453 -8.48 20.59 -2.28
CA PHE A 453 -8.40 22.04 -2.39
C PHE A 453 -9.27 22.51 -3.54
N ASN A 454 -10.21 23.40 -3.24
CA ASN A 454 -11.04 24.03 -4.24
C ASN A 454 -10.17 24.70 -5.29
N ALA A 455 -10.54 24.52 -6.55
CA ALA A 455 -9.89 25.23 -7.62
C ALA A 455 -9.95 26.73 -7.33
N ASN A 456 -8.86 27.45 -7.61
CA ASN A 456 -8.92 28.90 -7.67
C ASN A 456 -9.40 29.28 -9.08
N PRO A 457 -10.70 29.58 -9.30
CA PRO A 457 -11.16 29.95 -10.62
C PRO A 457 -10.48 31.25 -11.02
N LEU A 458 -9.83 31.27 -12.19
CA LEU A 458 -9.41 32.53 -12.76
C LEU A 458 -10.68 33.31 -13.10
N LEU A 459 -10.92 34.44 -12.44
CA LEU A 459 -12.05 35.33 -12.69
C LEU A 459 -11.47 36.72 -12.88
N ILE A 460 -11.21 37.08 -14.13
CA ILE A 460 -10.53 38.35 -14.46
C ILE A 460 -11.45 39.20 -15.33
N VAL A 461 -11.71 40.42 -14.86
CA VAL A 461 -12.01 41.56 -15.72
C VAL A 461 -10.71 42.36 -15.83
N GLU A 462 -10.00 42.19 -16.93
CA GLU A 462 -8.77 42.95 -17.20
C GLU A 462 -9.15 44.20 -17.97
N VAL A 463 -8.86 45.38 -17.41
CA VAL A 463 -8.88 46.63 -18.17
C VAL A 463 -7.52 46.78 -18.82
N THR A 464 -7.48 46.86 -20.14
CA THR A 464 -6.23 47.00 -20.89
C THR A 464 -5.90 48.46 -21.21
N ALA A 465 -6.94 49.32 -21.27
CA ALA A 465 -6.85 50.78 -21.36
C ALA A 465 -8.12 51.43 -20.77
N PRO A 466 -8.04 52.67 -20.25
CA PRO A 466 -6.88 53.57 -20.19
C PRO A 466 -5.91 53.24 -19.04
N ALA A 467 -4.70 53.81 -19.09
CA ALA A 467 -3.58 53.44 -18.22
C ALA A 467 -3.83 53.63 -16.71
N ASP A 468 -4.69 54.57 -16.33
CA ASP A 468 -4.91 54.92 -14.92
C ASP A 468 -5.91 53.98 -14.21
N ILE A 469 -6.67 53.18 -14.96
CA ILE A 469 -7.49 52.08 -14.44
C ILE A 469 -7.08 50.74 -15.04
N LYS A 470 -5.87 50.63 -15.61
CA LYS A 470 -5.37 49.41 -16.24
C LYS A 470 -5.03 48.36 -15.18
N GLY A 471 -5.39 47.11 -15.43
CA GLY A 471 -5.03 45.97 -14.59
C GLY A 471 -6.16 44.97 -14.44
N ASN A 472 -5.94 43.97 -13.59
CA ASN A 472 -6.95 43.00 -13.22
C ASN A 472 -7.84 43.59 -12.13
N HIS A 473 -9.16 43.46 -12.29
CA HIS A 473 -10.15 43.83 -11.29
C HIS A 473 -10.84 42.58 -10.73
N ASP A 474 -11.14 42.62 -9.44
CA ASP A 474 -11.87 41.54 -8.75
C ASP A 474 -13.22 41.31 -9.42
N ALA A 475 -13.57 40.03 -9.63
CA ALA A 475 -14.76 39.66 -10.39
C ALA A 475 -15.59 38.55 -9.73
N GLY A 476 -16.92 38.66 -9.86
CA GLY A 476 -17.91 37.69 -9.43
C GLY A 476 -18.45 36.88 -10.61
N PRO A 477 -18.63 35.56 -10.45
CA PRO A 477 -19.07 34.69 -11.54
C PRO A 477 -20.58 34.76 -11.78
N ALA A 478 -21.02 34.39 -12.99
CA ALA A 478 -22.41 34.02 -13.30
C ALA A 478 -22.64 32.51 -13.18
N GLN A 479 -23.78 32.12 -12.58
CA GLN A 479 -24.24 30.73 -12.55
C GLN A 479 -24.91 30.26 -13.86
N PHE A 480 -25.00 31.14 -14.86
CA PHE A 480 -25.58 30.92 -16.18
C PHE A 480 -24.59 31.34 -17.26
N GLY A 481 -24.88 30.99 -18.52
CA GLY A 481 -23.98 31.24 -19.64
C GLY A 481 -22.69 30.41 -19.58
N PRO A 482 -21.71 30.69 -20.47
CA PRO A 482 -20.44 29.98 -20.50
C PRO A 482 -19.71 30.07 -19.15
N GLN A 483 -19.27 28.93 -18.63
CA GLN A 483 -18.53 28.85 -17.37
C GLN A 483 -17.01 28.91 -17.57
N SER A 484 -16.53 28.71 -18.80
CA SER A 484 -15.15 28.98 -19.19
C SER A 484 -15.11 29.76 -20.49
N PHE A 485 -14.30 30.82 -20.52
CA PHE A 485 -14.19 31.74 -21.65
C PHE A 485 -12.95 32.63 -21.56
N ASP A 486 -12.54 33.14 -22.70
CA ASP A 486 -11.54 34.20 -22.85
C ASP A 486 -12.02 35.12 -23.97
N VAL A 487 -12.56 36.29 -23.62
CA VAL A 487 -13.22 37.19 -24.57
C VAL A 487 -12.59 38.58 -24.56
N PRO A 488 -12.23 39.12 -25.74
CA PRO A 488 -12.39 38.49 -27.05
C PRO A 488 -11.28 37.45 -27.34
N VAL A 489 -11.59 36.45 -28.16
CA VAL A 489 -10.66 35.36 -28.50
C VAL A 489 -9.48 35.91 -29.31
N GLY A 490 -8.25 35.59 -28.92
CA GLY A 490 -7.04 35.92 -29.70
C GLY A 490 -6.24 37.16 -29.25
N ALA A 491 -6.32 37.55 -27.97
CA ALA A 491 -5.55 38.65 -27.37
C ALA A 491 -5.81 40.06 -27.96
N ALA A 492 -6.95 40.24 -28.63
CA ALA A 492 -7.47 41.57 -28.93
C ALA A 492 -8.19 42.12 -27.68
N ASP A 493 -8.30 43.43 -27.55
CA ASP A 493 -9.09 44.05 -26.47
C ASP A 493 -10.47 44.45 -27.02
N ALA A 494 -11.54 44.23 -26.26
CA ALA A 494 -12.88 44.63 -26.67
C ALA A 494 -13.30 45.94 -25.98
N PRO A 495 -13.87 46.93 -26.71
CA PRO A 495 -14.38 48.13 -26.07
C PRO A 495 -15.51 47.80 -25.08
N LEU A 496 -15.49 48.46 -23.94
CA LEU A 496 -16.57 48.46 -22.96
C LEU A 496 -17.55 49.59 -23.28
N VAL A 497 -18.85 49.30 -23.30
CA VAL A 497 -19.90 50.28 -23.63
C VAL A 497 -20.99 50.26 -22.56
N ALA A 498 -21.32 51.43 -22.02
CA ALA A 498 -22.43 51.56 -21.07
C ALA A 498 -23.76 51.25 -21.76
N SER A 499 -24.57 50.40 -21.14
CA SER A 499 -25.91 50.05 -21.63
C SER A 499 -26.92 51.20 -21.46
N VAL A 500 -27.93 51.22 -22.32
CA VAL A 500 -29.08 52.14 -22.20
C VAL A 500 -30.37 51.33 -22.35
N PRO A 501 -31.25 51.23 -21.33
CA PRO A 501 -31.09 51.82 -19.99
C PRO A 501 -29.93 51.19 -19.22
N ALA A 502 -29.34 51.95 -18.28
CA ALA A 502 -28.14 51.54 -17.55
C ALA A 502 -28.34 50.25 -16.74
N ASP A 503 -29.56 49.98 -16.28
CA ASP A 503 -29.88 48.75 -15.55
C ASP A 503 -30.14 47.55 -16.47
N GLY A 504 -30.24 47.71 -17.79
CA GLY A 504 -30.53 46.63 -18.72
C GLY A 504 -31.80 45.83 -18.40
N CYS A 505 -32.76 46.41 -17.68
CA CYS A 505 -34.00 45.71 -17.30
C CYS A 505 -35.04 45.65 -18.43
N SER A 506 -34.82 46.40 -19.50
CA SER A 506 -35.53 46.30 -20.77
C SER A 506 -34.55 46.09 -21.93
N ALA A 507 -35.07 45.95 -23.15
CA ALA A 507 -34.23 45.93 -24.36
C ALA A 507 -33.32 47.15 -24.41
N LEU A 508 -32.05 46.94 -24.80
CA LEU A 508 -31.08 48.02 -24.91
C LEU A 508 -31.40 48.90 -26.11
N THR A 509 -31.63 50.20 -25.89
CA THR A 509 -31.92 51.17 -26.95
C THR A 509 -30.67 51.56 -27.74
N ASN A 510 -29.47 51.32 -27.20
CA ASN A 510 -28.19 51.54 -27.85
C ASN A 510 -27.58 50.24 -28.42
N ALA A 511 -28.40 49.37 -29.01
CA ALA A 511 -27.96 48.09 -29.56
C ALA A 511 -26.85 48.22 -30.60
N ALA A 512 -26.91 49.24 -31.47
CA ALA A 512 -25.86 49.52 -32.45
C ALA A 512 -24.49 49.81 -31.78
N ASP A 513 -24.49 50.43 -30.62
CA ASP A 513 -23.26 50.72 -29.88
C ASP A 513 -22.73 49.49 -29.14
N SER A 514 -23.61 48.58 -28.70
CA SER A 514 -23.28 47.37 -27.93
C SER A 514 -22.85 46.19 -28.80
N SER A 515 -23.31 46.14 -30.06
CA SER A 515 -23.05 45.03 -30.99
C SER A 515 -21.55 44.82 -31.20
N GLY A 516 -21.08 43.57 -31.00
CA GLY A 516 -19.67 43.19 -31.16
C GLY A 516 -18.75 43.64 -30.01
N LYS A 517 -19.29 44.23 -28.94
CA LYS A 517 -18.54 44.81 -27.82
C LYS A 517 -18.98 44.21 -26.48
N ILE A 518 -18.36 44.65 -25.39
CA ILE A 518 -18.73 44.22 -24.03
C ILE A 518 -19.63 45.29 -23.40
N ALA A 519 -20.80 44.88 -22.91
CA ALA A 519 -21.76 45.81 -22.29
C ALA A 519 -21.48 45.97 -20.79
N LEU A 520 -21.40 47.21 -20.31
CA LEU A 520 -21.42 47.56 -18.89
C LEU A 520 -22.87 47.83 -18.45
N ILE A 521 -23.37 47.07 -17.49
CA ILE A 521 -24.76 47.17 -17.02
C ILE A 521 -24.77 47.28 -15.49
N ASP A 522 -25.59 48.18 -14.97
CA ASP A 522 -25.76 48.36 -13.54
C ASP A 522 -26.60 47.23 -12.94
N ARG A 523 -26.15 46.74 -11.78
CA ARG A 523 -26.99 45.92 -10.91
C ARG A 523 -28.19 46.76 -10.45
N GLY A 524 -29.38 46.17 -10.58
CA GLY A 524 -30.64 46.84 -10.30
C GLY A 524 -31.68 45.86 -9.78
N THR A 525 -32.96 46.12 -10.08
CA THR A 525 -34.10 45.37 -9.54
C THR A 525 -34.45 44.10 -10.32
N CYS A 526 -34.16 44.06 -11.63
CA CYS A 526 -34.33 42.86 -12.44
C CYS A 526 -33.18 41.86 -12.26
N THR A 527 -33.42 40.62 -12.69
CA THR A 527 -32.46 39.51 -12.56
C THR A 527 -31.18 39.73 -13.38
N PHE A 528 -30.06 39.16 -12.96
CA PHE A 528 -28.82 39.21 -13.73
C PHE A 528 -28.97 38.55 -15.11
N ALA A 529 -29.65 37.39 -15.18
CA ALA A 529 -29.90 36.68 -16.42
C ALA A 529 -30.67 37.55 -17.44
N SER A 530 -31.72 38.28 -17.02
CA SER A 530 -32.46 39.17 -17.93
C SER A 530 -31.60 40.29 -18.49
N LYS A 531 -30.68 40.86 -17.68
CA LYS A 531 -29.73 41.89 -18.12
C LYS A 531 -28.78 41.37 -19.19
N VAL A 532 -28.17 40.20 -18.93
CA VAL A 532 -27.23 39.58 -19.85
C VAL A 532 -27.92 39.14 -21.15
N ARG A 533 -29.16 38.62 -21.06
CA ARG A 533 -30.00 38.33 -22.22
C ARG A 533 -30.30 39.58 -23.06
N ALA A 534 -30.60 40.72 -22.42
CA ALA A 534 -30.86 41.96 -23.14
C ALA A 534 -29.63 42.43 -23.93
N ALA A 535 -28.44 42.38 -23.32
CA ALA A 535 -27.18 42.68 -24.00
C ALA A 535 -26.85 41.68 -25.12
N GLN A 536 -27.08 40.37 -24.89
CA GLN A 536 -26.92 39.36 -25.94
C GLN A 536 -27.85 39.62 -27.14
N THR A 537 -29.11 39.99 -26.88
CA THR A 537 -30.07 40.33 -27.94
C THR A 537 -29.65 41.59 -28.70
N ALA A 538 -28.96 42.51 -28.02
CA ALA A 538 -28.35 43.70 -28.62
C ALA A 538 -27.02 43.40 -29.36
N GLY A 539 -26.57 42.14 -29.42
CA GLY A 539 -25.37 41.72 -30.14
C GLY A 539 -24.06 41.87 -29.36
N ALA A 540 -24.10 42.13 -28.04
CA ALA A 540 -22.91 42.16 -27.21
C ALA A 540 -22.22 40.77 -27.20
N ILE A 541 -20.90 40.76 -27.12
CA ILE A 541 -20.08 39.52 -27.05
C ILE A 541 -19.72 39.13 -25.62
N GLY A 542 -20.02 39.99 -24.64
CA GLY A 542 -19.83 39.75 -23.22
C GLY A 542 -20.47 40.86 -22.38
N VAL A 543 -20.58 40.64 -21.07
CA VAL A 543 -21.19 41.61 -20.14
C VAL A 543 -20.35 41.76 -18.88
N VAL A 544 -20.18 43.00 -18.44
CA VAL A 544 -19.70 43.35 -17.10
C VAL A 544 -20.88 43.96 -16.33
N ILE A 545 -21.23 43.36 -15.20
CA ILE A 545 -22.22 43.95 -14.28
C ILE A 545 -21.50 44.81 -13.23
N ALA A 546 -21.83 46.09 -13.16
CA ALA A 546 -21.40 46.95 -12.07
C ALA A 546 -22.26 46.69 -10.83
N ASN A 547 -21.64 46.20 -9.74
CA ASN A 547 -22.37 45.96 -8.50
C ASN A 547 -22.87 47.27 -7.88
N ASN A 548 -24.03 47.26 -7.24
CA ASN A 548 -24.62 48.43 -6.59
C ASN A 548 -24.43 48.44 -5.05
N ILE A 549 -23.70 47.45 -4.53
CA ILE A 549 -23.29 47.33 -3.13
C ILE A 549 -21.78 47.08 -3.06
N PRO A 550 -21.08 47.48 -1.97
CA PRO A 550 -19.67 47.18 -1.79
C PRO A 550 -19.37 45.67 -1.84
N GLY A 551 -18.19 45.32 -2.38
CA GLY A 551 -17.72 43.94 -2.53
C GLY A 551 -18.14 43.25 -3.83
N ILE A 552 -17.74 41.99 -3.96
CA ILE A 552 -18.03 41.12 -5.10
C ILE A 552 -19.19 40.19 -4.75
N ALA A 553 -20.04 39.91 -5.74
CA ALA A 553 -21.19 39.02 -5.59
C ALA A 553 -21.24 37.98 -6.72
N THR A 554 -21.73 36.78 -6.40
CA THR A 554 -22.10 35.79 -7.43
C THR A 554 -23.42 36.19 -8.07
N MET A 555 -23.48 36.20 -9.39
CA MET A 555 -24.70 36.46 -10.15
C MET A 555 -25.54 35.19 -10.26
N GLY A 556 -26.55 35.09 -9.40
CA GLY A 556 -27.51 33.99 -9.40
C GLY A 556 -28.57 34.09 -10.51
N GLY A 557 -29.12 32.94 -10.89
CA GLY A 557 -30.18 32.80 -11.89
C GLY A 557 -29.96 31.59 -12.80
N THR A 558 -30.99 31.18 -13.52
CA THR A 558 -30.90 30.15 -14.55
C THR A 558 -31.50 30.66 -15.84
N ASP A 559 -30.76 30.54 -16.93
CA ASP A 559 -31.26 30.85 -18.25
C ASP A 559 -30.41 30.16 -19.34
N PRO A 560 -30.91 29.06 -19.94
CA PRO A 560 -30.11 28.24 -20.85
C PRO A 560 -29.87 28.86 -22.21
N THR A 561 -30.55 29.96 -22.57
CA THR A 561 -30.33 30.59 -23.89
C THR A 561 -29.29 31.71 -23.86
N ILE A 562 -28.68 31.99 -22.70
CA ILE A 562 -27.53 32.89 -22.61
C ILE A 562 -26.28 32.11 -23.04
N THR A 563 -25.62 32.60 -24.08
CA THR A 563 -24.42 32.01 -24.70
C THR A 563 -23.21 32.95 -24.65
N ILE A 564 -23.36 34.18 -24.16
CA ILE A 564 -22.26 35.13 -24.00
C ILE A 564 -21.72 35.12 -22.55
N PRO A 565 -20.41 35.34 -22.36
CA PRO A 565 -19.82 35.47 -21.04
C PRO A 565 -20.34 36.65 -20.23
N SER A 566 -20.34 36.52 -18.91
CA SER A 566 -20.62 37.63 -18.00
C SER A 566 -19.86 37.53 -16.68
N LEU A 567 -19.39 38.66 -16.19
CA LEU A 567 -18.73 38.84 -14.90
C LEU A 567 -19.30 40.06 -14.18
N LEU A 568 -19.17 40.11 -12.86
CA LEU A 568 -19.59 41.24 -12.03
C LEU A 568 -18.36 41.88 -11.39
N VAL A 569 -18.22 43.19 -11.46
CA VAL A 569 -17.14 43.94 -10.78
C VAL A 569 -17.67 44.65 -9.54
N SER A 570 -16.77 45.08 -8.66
CA SER A 570 -17.14 45.82 -7.46
C SER A 570 -17.86 47.14 -7.78
N LEU A 571 -18.56 47.71 -6.78
CA LEU A 571 -19.15 49.04 -6.91
C LEU A 571 -18.09 50.12 -7.25
N ALA A 572 -16.89 50.00 -6.70
CA ALA A 572 -15.82 50.97 -6.93
C ALA A 572 -15.32 50.91 -8.38
N ASP A 573 -15.04 49.71 -8.89
CA ASP A 573 -14.60 49.51 -10.28
C ASP A 573 -15.69 49.89 -11.28
N GLY A 574 -16.94 49.47 -11.02
CA GLY A 574 -18.08 49.84 -11.85
C GLY A 574 -18.24 51.37 -11.98
N ASN A 575 -18.13 52.10 -10.87
CA ASN A 575 -18.16 53.56 -10.87
C ASN A 575 -16.98 54.17 -11.63
N ALA A 576 -15.77 53.63 -11.48
CA ALA A 576 -14.59 54.08 -12.20
C ALA A 576 -14.76 53.89 -13.72
N PHE A 577 -15.31 52.75 -14.15
CA PHE A 577 -15.57 52.45 -15.57
C PHE A 577 -16.62 53.42 -16.13
N HIS A 578 -17.73 53.63 -15.41
CA HIS A 578 -18.76 54.60 -15.81
C HIS A 578 -18.21 56.02 -15.91
N GLN A 579 -17.36 56.45 -14.97
CA GLN A 579 -16.75 57.78 -15.01
C GLN A 579 -15.91 57.98 -16.27
N LYS A 580 -15.14 56.96 -16.70
CA LYS A 580 -14.36 57.01 -17.94
C LYS A 580 -15.26 57.11 -19.17
N LEU A 581 -16.27 56.26 -19.25
CA LEU A 581 -17.19 56.21 -20.39
C LEU A 581 -18.01 57.51 -20.49
N ALA A 582 -18.51 58.05 -19.38
CA ALA A 582 -19.23 59.33 -19.34
C ALA A 582 -18.34 60.52 -19.71
N GLY A 583 -17.05 60.46 -19.38
CA GLY A 583 -16.03 61.43 -19.79
C GLY A 583 -15.55 61.29 -21.24
N GLY A 584 -16.09 60.34 -22.01
CA GLY A 584 -15.70 60.08 -23.40
C GLY A 584 -14.33 59.40 -23.56
N THR A 585 -13.76 58.86 -22.47
CA THR A 585 -12.52 58.09 -22.51
C THR A 585 -12.84 56.63 -22.84
N PRO A 586 -12.33 56.07 -23.95
CA PRO A 586 -12.54 54.67 -24.28
C PRO A 586 -11.96 53.75 -23.21
N VAL A 587 -12.72 52.74 -22.80
CA VAL A 587 -12.27 51.66 -21.93
C VAL A 587 -12.27 50.38 -22.76
N THR A 588 -11.20 49.60 -22.69
CA THR A 588 -11.10 48.30 -23.33
C THR A 588 -10.83 47.23 -22.29
N VAL A 589 -11.53 46.10 -22.42
CA VAL A 589 -11.48 45.02 -21.44
C VAL A 589 -11.35 43.65 -22.09
N ARG A 590 -10.83 42.71 -21.29
CA ARG A 590 -10.82 41.28 -21.56
C ARG A 590 -11.48 40.55 -20.38
N LEU A 591 -12.38 39.62 -20.68
CA LEU A 591 -13.03 38.78 -19.69
C LEU A 591 -12.45 37.39 -19.76
N GLN A 592 -11.91 36.90 -18.64
CA GLN A 592 -11.42 35.54 -18.54
C GLN A 592 -12.10 34.80 -17.41
N ARG A 593 -12.57 33.59 -17.73
CA ARG A 593 -12.97 32.61 -16.75
C ARG A 593 -12.44 31.25 -17.11
N THR A 594 -11.74 30.62 -16.17
CA THR A 594 -11.50 29.17 -16.20
C THR A 594 -12.18 28.56 -14.99
N THR A 595 -13.09 27.61 -15.23
CA THR A 595 -13.46 26.66 -14.18
C THR A 595 -12.22 25.83 -13.91
N GLY A 596 -11.54 26.10 -12.80
CA GLY A 596 -10.37 25.33 -12.45
C GLY A 596 -10.76 23.89 -12.07
N VAL A 597 -9.76 23.02 -12.13
CA VAL A 597 -9.83 21.66 -11.59
C VAL A 597 -9.42 21.74 -10.13
N ASP A 598 -10.20 21.14 -9.23
CA ASP A 598 -9.82 21.10 -7.82
C ASP A 598 -8.47 20.39 -7.68
N ARG A 599 -7.67 20.79 -6.69
CA ARG A 599 -6.36 20.16 -6.44
C ARG A 599 -6.53 19.09 -5.38
N ASP A 600 -5.97 17.91 -5.65
CA ASP A 600 -5.98 16.82 -4.68
C ASP A 600 -4.80 16.98 -3.72
N GLY A 601 -5.06 17.31 -2.45
CA GLY A 601 -4.02 17.40 -1.44
C GLY A 601 -3.32 16.05 -1.20
N THR A 602 -3.97 14.93 -1.54
CA THR A 602 -3.44 13.57 -1.40
C THR A 602 -2.19 13.31 -2.25
N ILE A 603 -1.93 14.13 -3.28
CA ILE A 603 -0.73 14.03 -4.15
C ILE A 603 0.23 15.21 -3.98
N ASP A 604 0.00 16.08 -2.99
CA ASP A 604 0.80 17.28 -2.75
C ASP A 604 1.62 17.15 -1.45
N ASN A 605 2.91 16.88 -1.62
CA ASN A 605 3.88 16.74 -0.55
C ASN A 605 4.36 18.07 0.04
N GLN A 606 3.86 19.21 -0.44
CA GLN A 606 4.08 20.49 0.26
C GLN A 606 3.12 20.68 1.44
N ILE A 607 2.08 19.86 1.51
CA ILE A 607 1.02 19.89 2.52
C ILE A 607 1.24 18.83 3.60
N VAL A 608 1.93 17.73 3.24
CA VAL A 608 2.32 16.60 4.11
C VAL A 608 3.42 16.98 5.09
#